data_AF-A0A917AQA5-F1
#
_entry.id   AF-A0A917AQA5-F1
#
_cell.length_a   1.000
_cell.length_b   1.000
_cell.length_c   1.000
_cell.angle_alpha   90.00
_cell.angle_beta   90.00
_cell.angle_gamma   90.00
#
_symmetry.space_group_name_H-M   'P 1'
#
loop_
_entity.id
_entity.type
_entity.pdbx_description
1 polymer ?
#
loop_
_entity_poly.entity_id
_entity_poly.type
_entity_poly.pdbx_seq_one_letter_code
_entity_poly.pdbx_strand_id
1 'polypeptide(L)'
;MDVQLYPEAMMLVPLLLILGTMLKSVKQIPDWSIPWILLFFSGVYFFIRDGFTAEAFLNAIAAVGIAVYGNQLYKQTVVNRTEDKKEE
;
A
#
# COMPACT_ATOMS: atom_id res chain seq x y z
N MET A 1 17.28 -17.34 -1.40
CA MET A 1 16.61 -16.11 -1.87
C MET A 1 16.51 -15.20 -0.67
N ASP A 2 17.56 -14.44 -0.41
CA ASP A 2 17.48 -13.38 0.59
C ASP A 2 16.64 -12.26 -0.02
N VAL A 3 15.40 -12.13 0.45
CA VAL A 3 14.55 -10.98 0.14
C VAL A 3 15.15 -9.80 0.91
N GLN A 4 16.17 -9.18 0.33
CA GLN A 4 16.64 -7.87 0.79
C GLN A 4 15.56 -6.87 0.44
N LEU A 5 14.68 -6.58 1.40
CA LEU A 5 13.85 -5.38 1.34
C LEU A 5 14.82 -4.20 1.35
N TYR A 6 15.15 -3.70 0.16
CA TYR A 6 15.95 -2.50 0.01
C TYR A 6 15.32 -1.40 0.89
N PRO A 7 16.12 -0.67 1.69
CA PRO A 7 15.60 0.36 2.60
C PRO A 7 14.76 1.42 1.87
N GLU A 8 14.90 1.58 0.56
CA GLU A 8 14.08 2.49 -0.23
C GLU A 8 12.63 2.02 -0.44
N ALA A 9 12.36 0.71 -0.40
CA ALA A 9 10.97 0.20 -0.42
C ALA A 9 10.19 0.70 0.81
N MET A 10 10.87 0.93 1.94
CA MET A 10 10.24 1.50 3.15
C MET A 10 9.83 2.97 2.98
N MET A 11 10.46 3.75 2.07
CA MET A 11 10.00 5.10 1.76
C MET A 11 8.80 5.12 0.81
N LEU A 12 8.68 4.11 -0.06
CA LEU A 12 7.56 4.03 -1.01
C LEU A 12 6.24 3.67 -0.30
N VAL A 13 6.29 2.83 0.74
CA VAL A 13 5.10 2.44 1.53
C VAL A 13 4.31 3.65 2.08
N PRO A 14 4.89 4.60 2.84
CA PRO A 14 4.15 5.77 3.32
C PRO A 14 3.65 6.66 2.17
N LEU A 15 4.37 6.72 1.04
CA LEU A 15 3.90 7.44 -0.14
C LEU A 15 2.65 6.78 -0.75
N LEU A 16 2.63 5.45 -0.85
CA LEU A 16 1.48 4.66 -1.31
C LEU A 16 0.31 4.76 -0.34
N LEU A 17 0.56 4.86 0.96
CA LEU A 17 -0.48 5.11 1.96
C LEU A 17 -1.16 6.48 1.74
N ILE A 18 -0.37 7.53 1.52
CA ILE A 18 -0.89 8.87 1.22
C ILE A 18 -1.67 8.86 -0.10
N LEU A 19 -1.12 8.25 -1.15
CA LEU A 19 -1.84 8.10 -2.42
C LEU A 19 -3.14 7.32 -2.25
N GLY A 20 -3.12 6.22 -1.49
CA GLY A 20 -4.29 5.40 -1.23
C GLY A 20 -5.38 6.15 -0.45
N THR A 21 -5.02 6.99 0.51
CA THR A 21 -5.98 7.83 1.23
C THR A 21 -6.52 8.95 0.36
N MET A 22 -5.69 9.57 -0.50
CA MET A 22 -6.14 10.56 -1.48
C MET A 22 -7.12 9.94 -2.48
N LEU A 23 -6.81 8.77 -3.04
CA LEU A 23 -7.72 8.05 -3.94
C LEU A 23 -9.04 7.72 -3.25
N LYS A 24 -8.99 7.28 -1.98
CA LYS A 24 -10.20 6.98 -1.20
C LYS A 24 -11.08 8.21 -0.94
N SER A 25 -10.52 9.42 -0.98
CA SER A 25 -11.31 10.66 -0.85
C SER A 25 -12.12 10.99 -2.10
N VAL A 26 -11.78 10.39 -3.25
CA VAL A 26 -12.48 10.62 -4.52
C VAL A 26 -13.72 9.74 -4.60
N LYS A 27 -14.90 10.36 -4.55
CA LYS A 27 -16.21 9.67 -4.57
C LYS A 27 -16.46 8.78 -5.79
N GLN A 28 -15.73 8.99 -6.88
CA GLN A 28 -15.83 8.22 -8.13
C GLN A 28 -14.94 6.97 -8.16
N ILE A 29 -13.97 6.84 -7.25
CA ILE A 29 -13.01 5.73 -7.23
C ILE A 29 -13.54 4.66 -6.25
N PRO A 30 -13.92 3.47 -6.74
CA PRO A 30 -14.39 2.42 -5.85
C PRO A 30 -13.21 1.79 -5.09
N ASP A 31 -13.45 1.41 -3.83
CA ASP A 31 -12.40 0.89 -2.92
C ASP A 31 -11.63 -0.31 -3.48
N TRP A 32 -12.29 -1.18 -4.26
CA TRP A 32 -11.65 -2.35 -4.87
C TRP A 32 -10.62 -1.99 -5.96
N SER A 33 -10.71 -0.79 -6.53
CA SER A 33 -9.79 -0.32 -7.59
C SER A 33 -8.50 0.28 -7.02
N ILE A 34 -8.52 0.72 -5.76
CA ILE A 34 -7.37 1.37 -5.10
C ILE A 34 -6.12 0.47 -5.13
N PRO A 35 -6.18 -0.84 -4.77
CA PRO A 35 -5.00 -1.70 -4.82
C PRO A 35 -4.40 -1.80 -6.23
N TRP A 36 -5.23 -1.85 -7.27
CA TRP A 36 -4.78 -1.93 -8.66
C TRP A 36 -4.09 -0.65 -9.11
N ILE A 37 -4.62 0.51 -8.72
CA ILE A 37 -4.01 1.80 -9.04
C ILE A 37 -2.66 1.94 -8.31
N LEU A 38 -2.61 1.58 -7.03
CA LEU A 38 -1.36 1.58 -6.26
C LEU A 38 -0.34 0.60 -6.85
N LEU A 39 -0.77 -0.56 -7.32
CA LEU A 39 0.09 -1.54 -8.00
C LEU A 39 0.66 -1.01 -9.31
N PHE A 40 -0.14 -0.29 -10.09
CA PHE A 40 0.35 0.37 -11.29
C PHE A 40 1.45 1.39 -10.97
N PHE A 41 1.21 2.31 -10.02
CA PHE A 41 2.21 3.31 -9.64
C PHE A 41 3.48 2.70 -9.04
N SER A 42 3.33 1.71 -8.15
CA SER A 42 4.44 0.98 -7.54
C SER A 42 5.26 0.23 -8.61
N GLY A 43 4.58 -0.49 -9.51
CA GLY A 43 5.23 -1.21 -10.61
C GLY A 43 6.00 -0.29 -11.55
N VAL A 44 5.39 0.82 -11.96
CA VAL A 44 6.07 1.82 -12.80
C VAL A 44 7.32 2.37 -12.09
N TYR A 45 7.23 2.69 -10.80
CA TYR A 45 8.37 3.17 -10.02
C TYR A 45 9.53 2.17 -10.01
N PHE A 46 9.28 0.92 -9.62
CA PHE A 46 10.33 -0.11 -9.56
C PHE A 46 10.86 -0.50 -10.94
N PHE A 47 10.01 -0.56 -11.97
CA PHE A 47 10.47 -0.85 -13.33
C PHE A 47 11.32 0.25 -13.93
N ILE A 48 11.05 1.53 -13.62
CA ILE A 48 11.92 2.64 -14.04
C ILE A 48 13.27 2.60 -13.31
N ARG A 49 13.25 2.23 -12.03
CA ARG A 49 14.43 2.25 -11.15
C ARG A 49 15.36 1.06 -11.37
N ASP A 50 14.80 -0.15 -11.30
CA ASP A 50 15.54 -1.42 -11.26
C ASP A 50 15.40 -2.22 -12.57
N GLY A 51 14.67 -1.67 -13.55
CA GLY A 51 14.39 -2.32 -14.82
C GLY A 51 13.26 -3.35 -14.76
N PHE A 52 12.97 -3.98 -15.90
CA PHE A 52 11.99 -5.09 -15.99
C PHE A 52 12.59 -6.40 -15.47
N THR A 53 12.81 -6.47 -14.15
CA THR A 53 13.36 -7.63 -13.45
C THR A 53 12.32 -8.28 -12.54
N ALA A 54 12.55 -9.56 -12.20
CA ALA A 54 11.68 -10.27 -11.25
C ALA A 54 11.74 -9.64 -9.85
N GLU A 55 12.89 -9.12 -9.44
CA GLU A 55 13.08 -8.43 -8.16
C GLU A 55 12.26 -7.14 -8.10
N ALA A 56 12.29 -6.33 -9.16
CA ALA A 56 11.48 -5.11 -9.27
C ALA A 56 9.99 -5.41 -9.14
N PHE A 57 9.52 -6.49 -9.76
CA PHE A 57 8.12 -6.92 -9.67
C PHE A 57 7.73 -7.36 -8.25
N LEU A 58 8.58 -8.15 -7.60
CA LEU A 58 8.34 -8.59 -6.22
C LEU A 58 8.32 -7.40 -5.24
N ASN A 59 9.26 -6.47 -5.37
CA ASN A 59 9.31 -5.26 -4.55
C ASN A 59 8.08 -4.38 -4.77
N ALA A 60 7.60 -4.26 -6.02
CA ALA A 60 6.39 -3.51 -6.33
C ALA A 60 5.14 -4.10 -5.64
N ILE A 61 4.97 -5.42 -5.70
CA ILE A 61 3.85 -6.12 -5.03
C ILE A 61 3.98 -6.01 -3.52
N ALA A 62 5.18 -6.23 -2.97
CA ALA A 62 5.42 -6.19 -1.54
C ALA A 62 5.09 -4.79 -0.96
N ALA A 63 5.52 -3.71 -1.62
CA ALA A 63 5.23 -2.34 -1.19
C ALA A 63 3.73 -2.04 -1.14
N VAL A 64 2.98 -2.49 -2.16
CA VAL A 64 1.52 -2.32 -2.23
C VAL A 64 0.83 -3.17 -1.17
N GLY A 65 1.28 -4.41 -0.98
CA GLY A 65 0.78 -5.31 0.06
C GLY A 65 0.92 -4.69 1.45
N ILE A 66 2.11 -4.19 1.78
CA ILE A 66 2.37 -3.53 3.07
C ILE A 66 1.48 -2.29 3.24
N ALA A 67 1.33 -1.45 2.20
CA ALA A 67 0.48 -0.27 2.28
C ALA A 67 -1.00 -0.62 2.47
N VAL A 68 -1.55 -1.55 1.67
CA VAL A 68 -2.96 -1.90 1.71
C VAL A 68 -3.30 -2.69 2.99
N TYR A 69 -2.55 -3.73 3.31
CA TYR A 69 -2.79 -4.53 4.52
C TYR A 69 -2.46 -3.76 5.79
N GLY A 70 -1.39 -2.95 5.81
CA GLY A 70 -1.08 -2.09 6.95
C GLY A 70 -2.22 -1.12 7.26
N ASN A 71 -2.81 -0.51 6.22
CA ASN A 71 -4.00 0.35 6.36
C ASN A 71 -5.22 -0.43 6.87
N GLN A 72 -5.40 -1.69 6.47
CA GLN A 72 -6.48 -2.54 6.98
C GLN A 72 -6.28 -2.92 8.44
N LEU A 73 -5.08 -3.36 8.82
CA LEU A 73 -4.72 -3.71 10.20
C LEU A 73 -4.89 -2.51 11.14
N TYR A 74 -4.49 -1.32 10.70
CA TYR A 74 -4.68 -0.08 11.45
C TYR A 74 -6.17 0.18 11.73
N LYS A 75 -7.03 0.08 10.71
CA LYS A 75 -8.48 0.27 10.88
C LYS A 75 -9.09 -0.78 11.80
N GLN A 76 -8.74 -2.06 11.62
CA GLN A 76 -9.25 -3.13 12.46
C GLN A 76 -8.84 -2.97 13.94
N THR A 77 -7.61 -2.55 14.19
CA THR A 77 -7.08 -2.50 15.57
C THR A 77 -7.46 -1.22 16.31
N VAL A 78 -7.44 -0.08 15.62
CA VAL A 78 -7.63 1.24 16.25
C VAL A 78 -9.07 1.71 16.11
N VAL A 79 -9.68 1.57 14.93
CA VAL A 79 -11.01 2.13 14.68
C VAL A 79 -12.10 1.26 15.32
N ASN A 80 -12.12 -0.05 15.05
CA ASN A 80 -13.17 -0.93 15.60
C ASN A 80 -13.13 -0.99 17.15
N ARG A 81 -11.94 -0.93 17.76
CA ARG A 81 -11.81 -0.92 19.23
C ARG A 81 -12.35 0.36 19.88
N THR A 82 -12.46 1.45 19.12
CA THR A 82 -12.95 2.74 19.65
C THR A 82 -14.47 2.85 19.56
N GLU A 83 -15.10 2.08 18.67
CA GLU A 83 -16.57 1.97 18.57
C GLU A 83 -17.13 1.11 19.71
N ASP A 84 -16.49 -0.03 20.04
CA ASP A 84 -16.87 -0.86 21.21
C ASP A 84 -16.88 -0.07 22.53
N LYS A 85 -16.00 0.93 22.69
CA LYS A 85 -15.92 1.74 23.91
C LYS A 85 -16.91 2.90 23.99
N LYS A 86 -17.63 3.20 22.92
CA LYS A 86 -18.65 4.28 22.89
C LYS A 86 -20.06 3.75 23.14
N GLU A 87 -20.25 2.44 23.10
CA GLU A 87 -21.53 1.77 23.35
C GLU A 87 -21.67 1.25 24.81
N GLU A 88 -20.63 1.37 25.63
CA GLU A 88 -20.66 1.19 27.11
C GLU A 88 -20.81 2.53 27.85
#